data_AF-A0A7X5TJL8-F1
#
_entry.id   AF-A0A7X5TJL8-F1
#
_cell.length_a   1.000
_cell.length_b   1.000
_cell.length_c   1.000
_cell.angle_alpha   90.00
_cell.angle_beta   90.00
_cell.angle_gamma   90.00
#
_symmetry.space_group_name_H-M   'P 1'
#
loop_
_entity.id
_entity.type
_entity.pdbx_description
1 polymer ?
#
loop_
_entity_poly.entity_id
_entity_poly.type
_entity_poly.pdbx_seq_one_letter_code
_entity_poly.pdbx_strand_id
1 'polypeptide(L)'
;MSRKHKVRLAFILILVPYLLVILACCVFKHYQPELSFTKNREVLGAAMSSYAGTTIAILIAALTFVIGLRGRNIAKLERYGYMTSVIIMYSLSFVELGILFFTGVLLMSNLEGIPLSSIAIIIAASSFMHICFLLIQLFNFSKEQ
;
A
#
# COMPACT_ATOMS: atom_id res chain seq x y z
N MET A 1 -15.07 21.55 -8.43
CA MET A 1 -15.07 20.09 -8.19
C MET A 1 -15.30 19.83 -6.69
N SER A 2 -16.46 19.26 -6.31
CA SER A 2 -16.90 19.15 -4.90
C SER A 2 -16.00 18.23 -4.05
N ARG A 3 -15.77 18.58 -2.78
CA ARG A 3 -14.90 17.89 -1.81
C ARG A 3 -15.21 16.38 -1.69
N LYS A 4 -16.49 16.00 -1.86
CA LYS A 4 -16.96 14.60 -1.86
C LYS A 4 -16.40 13.78 -3.04
N HIS A 5 -16.14 14.41 -4.19
CA HIS A 5 -15.64 13.72 -5.37
C HIS A 5 -14.16 13.35 -5.24
N LYS A 6 -13.37 14.20 -4.57
CA LYS A 6 -11.94 13.99 -4.29
C LYS A 6 -11.71 12.78 -3.38
N VAL A 7 -12.53 12.64 -2.34
CA VAL A 7 -12.49 11.49 -1.41
C VAL A 7 -12.88 10.20 -2.13
N ARG A 8 -13.95 10.22 -2.95
CA ARG A 8 -14.36 9.06 -3.77
C ARG A 8 -13.24 8.58 -4.70
N LEU A 9 -12.50 9.49 -5.33
CA LEU A 9 -11.41 9.13 -6.24
C LEU A 9 -10.28 8.39 -5.51
N ALA A 10 -9.90 8.86 -4.32
CA ALA A 10 -8.87 8.19 -3.50
C ALA A 10 -9.28 6.78 -3.09
N PHE A 11 -10.53 6.58 -2.67
CA PHE A 11 -11.05 5.24 -2.35
C PHE A 11 -11.07 4.31 -3.55
N ILE A 12 -11.45 4.80 -4.74
CA ILE A 12 -11.40 4.00 -5.98
C ILE A 12 -9.95 3.62 -6.29
N LEU A 13 -9.00 4.55 -6.12
CA LEU A 13 -7.58 4.30 -6.39
C LEU A 13 -6.98 3.21 -5.48
N ILE A 14 -7.53 3.04 -4.27
CA ILE A 14 -7.13 1.96 -3.33
C ILE A 14 -7.81 0.65 -3.66
N LEU A 15 -9.07 0.67 -4.07
CA LEU A 15 -9.82 -0.56 -4.33
C LEU A 15 -9.31 -1.28 -5.59
N VAL A 16 -8.86 -0.53 -6.60
CA VAL A 16 -8.43 -1.08 -7.90
C VAL A 16 -7.24 -2.06 -7.77
N PRO A 17 -6.15 -1.73 -7.06
CA PRO A 17 -5.04 -2.66 -6.82
C PRO A 17 -5.47 -3.95 -6.12
N TYR A 18 -6.33 -3.85 -5.09
CA TYR A 18 -6.89 -5.02 -4.42
C TYR A 18 -7.64 -5.93 -5.40
N LEU A 19 -8.51 -5.37 -6.25
CA LEU A 19 -9.26 -6.13 -7.25
C LEU A 19 -8.34 -6.81 -8.27
N LEU A 20 -7.31 -6.12 -8.75
CA LEU A 20 -6.31 -6.67 -9.68
C LEU A 20 -5.54 -7.83 -9.06
N VAL A 21 -5.07 -7.66 -7.82
CA VAL A 21 -4.30 -8.70 -7.11
C VAL A 21 -5.17 -9.90 -6.78
N ILE A 22 -6.43 -9.70 -6.37
CA ILE A 22 -7.39 -10.79 -6.12
C ILE A 22 -7.64 -11.57 -7.41
N LEU A 23 -7.89 -10.89 -8.53
CA LEU A 23 -8.06 -11.54 -9.84
C LEU A 23 -6.82 -12.36 -10.23
N ALA A 24 -5.62 -11.78 -10.09
CA ALA A 24 -4.37 -12.47 -10.36
C ALA A 24 -4.20 -13.71 -9.47
N CYS A 25 -4.51 -13.60 -8.16
CA CYS A 25 -4.48 -14.74 -7.25
C CYS A 25 -5.50 -15.83 -7.61
N CYS A 26 -6.71 -15.47 -8.04
CA CYS A 26 -7.71 -16.44 -8.52
C CYS A 26 -7.22 -17.19 -9.76
N VAL A 27 -6.62 -16.48 -10.73
CA VAL A 27 -6.02 -17.08 -11.92
C VAL A 27 -4.87 -18.02 -11.54
N PHE A 28 -3.93 -17.55 -10.71
CA PHE A 28 -2.80 -18.38 -10.27
C PHE A 28 -3.25 -19.63 -9.52
N LYS A 29 -4.27 -19.52 -8.65
CA LYS A 29 -4.83 -20.66 -7.94
C LYS A 29 -5.53 -21.65 -8.86
N HIS A 30 -6.10 -21.17 -9.98
CA HIS A 30 -6.69 -22.04 -11.00
C HIS A 30 -5.62 -22.82 -11.77
N TYR A 31 -4.48 -22.19 -12.10
CA TYR A 31 -3.39 -22.83 -12.83
C TYR A 31 -2.48 -23.70 -11.96
N GLN A 32 -2.29 -23.37 -10.67
CA GLN A 32 -1.45 -24.09 -9.72
C GLN A 32 -2.13 -24.20 -8.34
N PRO A 33 -3.03 -25.18 -8.16
CA PRO A 33 -3.78 -25.35 -6.91
C PRO A 33 -2.92 -25.83 -5.73
N GLU A 34 -1.74 -26.41 -5.98
CA GLU A 34 -0.83 -26.96 -4.95
C GLU A 34 0.13 -25.92 -4.35
N LEU A 35 0.05 -24.64 -4.75
CA LEU A 35 0.97 -23.60 -4.28
C LEU A 35 0.63 -23.21 -2.83
N SER A 36 1.12 -24.02 -1.90
CA SER A 36 0.96 -23.85 -0.46
C SER A 36 2.15 -23.09 0.10
N PHE A 37 1.94 -21.81 0.43
CA PHE A 37 2.91 -20.97 1.16
C PHE A 37 3.08 -21.36 2.64
N THR A 38 2.65 -22.56 3.01
CA THR A 38 2.66 -23.10 4.37
C THR A 38 4.01 -23.72 4.73
N LYS A 39 4.82 -24.11 3.73
CA LYS A 39 6.10 -24.79 3.97
C LYS A 39 7.21 -23.87 4.50
N ASN A 40 7.13 -22.57 4.25
CA ASN A 40 8.14 -21.57 4.63
C ASN A 40 7.49 -20.34 5.32
N ARG A 41 6.56 -20.57 6.26
CA ARG A 41 5.78 -19.49 6.91
C ARG A 41 6.64 -18.51 7.69
N GLU A 42 7.62 -19.00 8.43
CA GLU A 42 8.52 -18.16 9.22
C GLU A 42 9.35 -17.23 8.33
N VAL A 43 9.96 -17.78 7.27
CA VAL A 43 10.75 -17.01 6.30
C VAL A 43 9.87 -15.99 5.57
N LEU A 44 8.64 -16.38 5.19
CA LEU A 44 7.67 -15.47 4.58
C LEU A 44 7.26 -14.36 5.56
N GLY A 45 6.95 -14.69 6.81
CA GLY A 45 6.56 -13.75 7.84
C GLY A 45 7.66 -12.72 8.14
N ALA A 46 8.91 -13.19 8.27
CA ALA A 46 10.08 -12.33 8.44
C ALA A 46 10.28 -11.39 7.25
N ALA A 47 10.16 -11.90 6.03
CA ALA A 47 10.25 -11.09 4.81
C ALA A 47 9.13 -10.03 4.72
N MET A 48 7.89 -10.40 5.04
CA MET A 48 6.74 -9.49 5.02
C MET A 48 6.87 -8.39 6.08
N SER A 49 7.29 -8.74 7.29
CA SER A 49 7.51 -7.79 8.38
C SER A 49 8.66 -6.82 8.04
N SER A 50 9.77 -7.32 7.51
CA SER A 50 10.90 -6.48 7.06
C SER A 50 10.53 -5.54 5.91
N TYR A 51 9.81 -6.05 4.90
CA TYR A 51 9.28 -5.25 3.79
C TYR A 51 8.36 -4.14 4.30
N ALA A 52 7.38 -4.49 5.13
CA ALA A 52 6.42 -3.53 5.67
C ALA A 52 7.12 -2.45 6.51
N GLY A 53 8.04 -2.84 7.41
CA GLY A 53 8.78 -1.89 8.25
C GLY A 53 9.63 -0.91 7.44
N THR A 54 10.38 -1.43 6.45
CA THR A 54 11.21 -0.59 5.56
C THR A 54 10.35 0.39 4.77
N THR A 55 9.23 -0.10 4.25
CA THR A 55 8.33 0.70 3.42
C THR A 55 7.61 1.78 4.24
N ILE A 56 7.21 1.48 5.47
CA ILE A 56 6.65 2.47 6.40
C ILE A 56 7.64 3.61 6.63
N ALA A 57 8.93 3.30 6.83
CA ALA A 57 9.95 4.33 6.98
C ALA A 57 10.07 5.23 5.74
N ILE A 58 10.05 4.64 4.54
CA ILE A 58 10.05 5.37 3.26
C ILE A 58 8.81 6.26 3.13
N LEU A 59 7.62 5.76 3.49
CA LEU A 59 6.37 6.52 3.47
C LEU A 59 6.43 7.72 4.42
N ILE A 60 6.95 7.55 5.64
CA ILE A 60 7.12 8.65 6.60
C ILE A 60 8.09 9.70 6.05
N ALA A 61 9.22 9.29 5.49
CA ALA A 61 10.19 10.19 4.89
C ALA A 61 9.58 10.99 3.72
N ALA A 62 8.87 10.31 2.82
CA ALA A 62 8.22 10.97 1.69
C ALA A 62 7.06 11.89 2.13
N LEU A 63 6.29 11.51 3.15
CA LEU A 63 5.25 12.38 3.73
C LEU A 63 5.86 13.64 4.35
N THR A 64 6.98 13.50 5.06
CA THR A 64 7.72 14.62 5.65
C THR A 64 8.22 15.57 4.56
N PHE A 65 8.73 15.03 3.44
CA PHE A 65 9.12 15.84 2.27
C PHE A 65 7.92 16.60 1.68
N VAL A 66 6.78 15.93 1.48
CA VAL A 66 5.55 16.57 0.98
C VAL A 66 5.05 17.68 1.90
N ILE A 67 5.11 17.48 3.22
CA ILE A 67 4.74 18.51 4.21
C ILE A 67 5.75 19.67 4.19
N GLY A 68 7.05 19.38 4.12
CA GLY A 68 8.10 20.41 4.02
C GLY A 68 7.98 21.28 2.78
N LEU A 69 7.58 20.70 1.64
CA LEU A 69 7.28 21.43 0.41
C LEU A 69 6.07 22.38 0.54
N ARG A 70 5.17 22.13 1.50
CA ARG A 70 3.96 22.95 1.72
C ARG A 70 4.26 24.40 2.09
N GLY A 71 5.44 24.68 2.62
CA GLY A 71 5.83 26.03 3.05
C GLY A 71 6.31 26.99 1.96
N ARG A 72 6.63 26.52 0.73
CA ARG A 72 7.47 27.31 -0.20
C ARG A 72 6.81 27.88 -1.46
N ASN A 73 5.67 27.35 -1.96
CA ASN A 73 4.78 28.00 -2.96
C ASN A 73 3.61 27.09 -3.44
N ILE A 74 2.52 26.98 -2.67
CA ILE A 74 1.46 25.95 -2.89
C ILE A 74 0.14 26.48 -3.48
N ALA A 75 0.05 27.77 -3.84
CA ALA A 75 -1.21 28.35 -4.33
C ALA A 75 -1.80 27.66 -5.58
N LYS A 76 -0.97 26.97 -6.39
CA LYS A 76 -1.42 26.13 -7.52
C LYS A 76 -1.84 24.70 -7.11
N LEU A 77 -1.18 24.08 -6.12
CA LEU A 77 -1.48 22.72 -5.64
C LEU A 77 -2.78 22.61 -4.85
N GLU A 78 -3.12 23.65 -4.08
CA GLU A 78 -4.35 23.69 -3.28
C GLU A 78 -5.60 23.84 -4.18
N ARG A 79 -5.46 24.53 -5.33
CA ARG A 79 -6.53 24.76 -6.31
C ARG A 79 -7.11 23.47 -6.90
N TYR A 80 -6.30 22.44 -7.10
CA TYR A 80 -6.76 21.16 -7.67
C TYR A 80 -7.23 20.14 -6.61
N GLY A 81 -6.90 20.33 -5.33
CA GLY A 81 -7.21 19.37 -4.24
C GLY A 81 -6.60 17.99 -4.40
N TYR A 82 -5.58 17.90 -5.25
CA TYR A 82 -4.78 16.71 -5.50
C TYR A 82 -3.94 16.36 -4.25
N MET A 83 -3.49 17.38 -3.50
CA MET A 83 -2.76 17.22 -2.25
C MET A 83 -3.57 16.51 -1.16
N THR A 84 -4.88 16.76 -1.05
CA THR A 84 -5.75 16.06 -0.09
C THR A 84 -5.88 14.58 -0.42
N SER A 85 -5.99 14.24 -1.72
CA SER A 85 -6.06 12.85 -2.16
C SER A 85 -4.77 12.10 -1.83
N VAL A 86 -3.62 12.73 -2.06
CA VAL A 86 -2.29 12.13 -1.78
C VAL A 86 -2.12 11.87 -0.28
N ILE A 87 -2.45 12.83 0.57
CA ILE A 87 -2.36 12.65 2.04
C ILE A 87 -3.26 11.50 2.52
N ILE A 88 -4.47 11.39 1.97
CA ILE A 88 -5.40 10.29 2.29
C ILE A 88 -4.81 8.95 1.84
N MET A 89 -4.28 8.86 0.62
CA MET A 89 -3.61 7.66 0.11
C MET A 89 -2.43 7.24 0.99
N TYR A 90 -1.55 8.19 1.33
CA TYR A 90 -0.42 7.95 2.24
C TYR A 90 -0.87 7.39 3.60
N SER A 91 -1.92 7.99 4.18
CA SER A 91 -2.45 7.56 5.48
C SER A 91 -3.05 6.15 5.41
N LEU A 92 -3.76 5.82 4.34
CA LEU A 92 -4.37 4.50 4.16
C LEU A 92 -3.32 3.43 3.86
N SER A 93 -2.32 3.71 3.02
CA SER A 93 -1.19 2.81 2.78
C SER A 93 -0.34 2.57 4.04
N PHE A 94 -0.23 3.58 4.92
CA PHE A 94 0.43 3.40 6.22
C PHE A 94 -0.31 2.37 7.10
N VAL A 95 -1.65 2.48 7.19
CA VAL A 95 -2.47 1.53 7.95
C VAL A 95 -2.39 0.13 7.33
N GLU A 96 -2.46 0.04 6.00
CA GLU A 96 -2.33 -1.21 5.25
C GLU A 96 -1.00 -1.92 5.54
N LEU A 97 0.12 -1.19 5.49
CA LEU A 97 1.44 -1.74 5.80
C LEU A 97 1.59 -2.09 7.28
N GLY A 98 0.93 -1.35 8.18
CA GLY A 98 0.86 -1.71 9.60
C GLY A 98 0.19 -3.08 9.79
N ILE A 99 -0.96 -3.30 9.13
CA ILE A 99 -1.65 -4.59 9.15
C ILE A 99 -0.75 -5.69 8.56
N LEU A 100 -0.05 -5.41 7.45
CA LEU A 100 0.88 -6.36 6.84
C LEU A 100 2.05 -6.71 7.76
N PHE A 101 2.60 -5.72 8.47
CA PHE A 101 3.68 -5.91 9.43
C PHE A 101 3.27 -6.89 10.54
N PHE A 102 2.12 -6.63 11.18
CA PHE A 102 1.60 -7.52 12.22
C PHE A 102 1.19 -8.89 11.67
N THR A 103 0.65 -8.95 10.45
CA THR A 103 0.35 -10.24 9.78
C THR A 103 1.63 -11.05 9.54
N GLY A 104 2.73 -10.39 9.16
CA GLY A 104 4.05 -11.01 9.04
C GLY A 104 4.57 -11.55 10.37
N VAL A 105 4.39 -10.79 11.47
CA VAL A 105 4.73 -11.25 12.82
C VAL A 105 3.87 -12.45 13.24
N LEU A 106 2.57 -12.42 12.96
CA LEU A 106 1.66 -13.53 13.26
C LEU A 106 1.99 -14.79 12.44
N LEU A 107 2.51 -14.64 11.22
CA LEU A 107 3.01 -15.76 10.42
C LEU A 107 4.23 -16.46 11.02
N MET A 108 5.03 -15.75 11.81
CA MET A 108 6.14 -16.31 12.58
C MET A 108 5.66 -16.96 13.89
N SER A 109 4.43 -16.71 14.32
CA SER A 109 3.83 -17.38 15.47
C SER A 109 3.20 -18.72 15.04
N ASN A 110 3.16 -19.70 15.94
CA ASN A 110 2.58 -21.04 15.71
C ASN A 110 1.03 -21.03 15.60
N LEU A 111 0.44 -19.98 15.02
CA LEU A 111 -1.00 -19.89 14.76
C LEU A 111 -1.37 -20.75 13.54
N GLU A 112 -1.95 -21.90 13.82
CA GLU A 112 -2.51 -22.83 12.83
C GLU A 112 -4.04 -22.66 12.75
N GLY A 113 -4.59 -22.67 11.53
CA GLY A 113 -6.06 -22.64 11.32
C GLY A 113 -6.57 -21.54 10.38
N ILE A 114 -5.81 -20.47 10.15
CA ILE A 114 -6.17 -19.40 9.20
C ILE A 114 -5.12 -19.34 8.08
N PRO A 115 -5.51 -19.19 6.79
CA PRO A 115 -4.59 -19.08 5.66
C PRO A 115 -3.90 -17.69 5.62
N LEU A 116 -3.24 -17.29 6.72
CA LEU A 116 -2.55 -15.99 6.84
C LEU A 116 -1.53 -15.77 5.72
N SER A 117 -0.85 -16.82 5.24
CA SER A 117 0.20 -16.69 4.23
C SER A 117 -0.35 -16.13 2.92
N SER A 118 -1.52 -16.61 2.49
CA SER A 118 -2.18 -16.15 1.27
C SER A 118 -2.70 -14.72 1.42
N ILE A 119 -3.26 -14.39 2.59
CA ILE A 119 -3.76 -13.04 2.90
C ILE A 119 -2.59 -12.04 2.91
N ALA A 120 -1.48 -12.39 3.55
CA ALA A 120 -0.28 -11.56 3.61
C ALA A 120 0.28 -11.25 2.22
N ILE A 121 0.32 -12.23 1.33
CA ILE A 121 0.79 -12.04 -0.05
C ILE A 121 -0.13 -11.09 -0.84
N ILE A 122 -1.45 -11.24 -0.68
CA ILE A 122 -2.42 -10.34 -1.32
C ILE A 122 -2.22 -8.90 -0.84
N ILE A 123 -2.11 -8.71 0.48
CA ILE A 123 -1.89 -7.38 1.07
C ILE A 123 -0.54 -6.82 0.62
N ALA A 124 0.53 -7.62 0.58
CA ALA A 124 1.85 -7.18 0.16
C ALA A 124 1.88 -6.75 -1.31
N ALA A 125 1.30 -7.54 -2.21
CA ALA A 125 1.23 -7.22 -3.63
C ALA A 125 0.36 -5.97 -3.89
N SER A 126 -0.76 -5.83 -3.17
CA SER A 126 -1.61 -4.64 -3.23
C SER A 126 -0.86 -3.40 -2.73
N SER A 127 -0.20 -3.51 -1.58
CA SER A 127 0.60 -2.44 -0.98
C SER A 127 1.71 -1.98 -1.94
N PHE A 128 2.38 -2.91 -2.62
CA PHE A 128 3.40 -2.61 -3.62
C PHE A 128 2.85 -1.73 -4.75
N MET A 129 1.68 -2.09 -5.30
CA MET A 129 1.02 -1.26 -6.32
C MET A 129 0.65 0.13 -5.78
N HIS A 130 0.13 0.24 -4.55
CA HIS A 130 -0.17 1.53 -3.92
C HIS A 130 1.07 2.43 -3.84
N ILE A 131 2.21 1.87 -3.43
CA ILE A 131 3.48 2.61 -3.36
C ILE A 131 3.93 3.06 -4.73
N CYS A 132 3.82 2.23 -5.77
CA CYS A 132 4.11 2.63 -7.14
C CYS A 132 3.24 3.83 -7.58
N PHE A 133 1.94 3.81 -7.29
CA PHE A 133 1.06 4.95 -7.57
C PHE A 133 1.47 6.21 -6.81
N LEU A 134 1.81 6.09 -5.52
CA LEU A 134 2.28 7.21 -4.70
C LEU A 134 3.59 7.79 -5.23
N LEU A 135 4.53 6.96 -5.68
CA LEU A 135 5.79 7.41 -6.28
C LEU A 135 5.57 8.16 -7.60
N ILE A 136 4.67 7.67 -8.45
CA ILE A 136 4.32 8.36 -9.71
C ILE A 136 3.66 9.72 -9.39
N GLN A 137 2.77 9.78 -8.40
CA GLN A 137 2.17 11.04 -7.94
C GLN A 137 3.22 12.02 -7.43
N LEU A 138 4.17 11.54 -6.61
CA LEU A 138 5.27 12.34 -6.08
C LEU A 138 6.21 12.85 -7.18
N PHE A 139 6.53 12.00 -8.16
CA PHE A 139 7.37 12.39 -9.31
C PHE A 139 6.71 13.48 -10.16
N ASN A 140 5.41 13.34 -10.45
CA ASN A 140 4.66 14.34 -11.18
C ASN A 140 4.63 15.68 -10.44
N PHE A 141 4.53 15.67 -9.10
CA PHE A 141 4.66 16.89 -8.31
C PHE A 141 6.02 17.56 -8.42
N SER A 142 7.10 16.77 -8.47
CA SER A 142 8.45 17.31 -8.62
C SER A 142 8.69 17.95 -9.99
N LYS A 143 7.96 17.54 -11.04
CA LYS A 143 8.06 18.10 -12.39
C LYS A 143 7.26 19.39 -12.60
N GLU A 144 6.23 19.63 -11.79
CA GLU A 144 5.40 20.84 -11.86
C GLU A 144 5.91 21.99 -10.97
N GLN A 145 7.03 21.78 -10.25
CA GLN A 145 7.79 22.83 -9.56
C GLN A 145 8.71 23.57 -10.53
#